data_AF-A0A8S3J0M5-F1
#
_entry.id   AF-A0A8S3J0M5-F1
#
_cell.length_a   1.000
_cell.length_b   1.000
_cell.length_c   1.000
_cell.angle_alpha   90.00
_cell.angle_beta   90.00
_cell.angle_gamma   90.00
#
_symmetry.space_group_name_H-M   'P 1'
#
loop_
_entity.id
_entity.type
_entity.pdbx_description
1 polymer ?
#
loop_
_entity_poly.entity_id
_entity_poly.type
_entity_poly.pdbx_seq_one_letter_code
_entity_poly.pdbx_strand_id
1 'polypeptide(L)'
;MVRPAMEIYRKDTEERYLSENLFRKSEQVLLSIDNYKCRVSLPKTENSIHYIQFCKPLTSERRFFFVELENITKNCQVTVGIASAKHKFNEAPGTIQNTVGYNSYNGKLYANRKDTGNMRGHKCCKGDTMGVQIEAFGKEMSVVLFSRNFQPLGTRYLTLNDHSQYFPTILIENNGDPVDL
;
A
#
# COMPACT_ATOMS: atom_id res chain seq x y z
N MET A 1 -39.81 -5.12 7.44
CA MET A 1 -39.11 -3.81 7.41
C MET A 1 -37.77 -4.00 8.11
N VAL A 2 -36.69 -4.20 7.34
CA VAL A 2 -35.34 -4.36 7.92
C VAL A 2 -34.92 -2.99 8.45
N ARG A 3 -34.51 -2.90 9.72
CA ARG A 3 -34.15 -1.63 10.33
C ARG A 3 -32.90 -1.08 9.64
N PRO A 4 -32.81 0.23 9.33
CA PRO A 4 -31.66 0.84 8.66
C PRO A 4 -30.30 0.46 9.27
N ALA A 5 -30.25 0.26 10.60
CA ALA A 5 -29.04 -0.17 11.30
C ALA A 5 -28.54 -1.56 10.89
N MET A 6 -29.42 -2.51 10.60
CA MET A 6 -29.04 -3.85 10.13
C MET A 6 -28.50 -3.82 8.70
N GLU A 7 -28.98 -2.89 7.88
CA GLU A 7 -28.51 -2.71 6.50
C GLU A 7 -27.15 -2.00 6.47
N ILE A 8 -26.94 -1.00 7.35
CA ILE A 8 -25.63 -0.39 7.59
C ILE A 8 -24.65 -1.44 8.10
N TYR A 9 -25.02 -2.22 9.12
CA TYR A 9 -24.18 -3.28 9.67
C TYR A 9 -23.83 -4.31 8.59
N ARG A 10 -24.82 -4.78 7.82
CA ARG A 10 -24.60 -5.75 6.74
C ARG A 10 -23.66 -5.18 5.68
N LYS A 11 -23.87 -3.95 5.24
CA LYS A 11 -23.03 -3.28 4.24
C LYS A 11 -21.60 -3.08 4.74
N ASP A 12 -21.44 -2.64 5.99
CA ASP A 12 -20.13 -2.46 6.62
C ASP A 12 -19.42 -3.81 6.83
N THR A 13 -20.16 -4.88 7.14
CA THR A 13 -19.61 -6.24 7.31
C THR A 13 -19.25 -6.87 5.96
N GLU A 14 -20.15 -6.84 4.98
CA GLU A 14 -19.95 -7.39 3.63
C GLU A 14 -18.81 -6.70 2.87
N GLU A 15 -18.70 -5.38 2.97
CA GLU A 15 -17.64 -4.64 2.28
C GLU A 15 -16.26 -4.78 2.94
N ARG A 16 -16.19 -5.22 4.21
CA ARG A 16 -14.93 -5.45 4.97
C ARG A 16 -14.28 -6.78 4.67
N TYR A 17 -15.01 -7.77 4.15
CA TYR A 17 -14.40 -9.04 3.79
C TYR A 17 -13.36 -8.84 2.68
N LEU A 18 -12.17 -9.34 2.99
CA LEU A 18 -11.07 -9.49 2.06
C LEU A 18 -11.20 -10.84 1.35
N SER A 19 -10.83 -10.88 0.09
CA SER A 19 -10.78 -12.10 -0.71
C SER A 19 -9.66 -11.99 -1.73
N GLU A 20 -9.06 -13.11 -2.12
CA GLU A 20 -7.84 -13.12 -2.95
C GLU A 20 -8.08 -12.47 -4.33
N ASN A 21 -9.29 -12.59 -4.88
CA ASN A 21 -9.67 -11.94 -6.15
C ASN A 21 -9.66 -10.40 -6.10
N LEU A 22 -9.58 -9.80 -4.91
CA LEU A 22 -9.38 -8.36 -4.75
C LEU A 22 -7.91 -7.97 -4.89
N PHE A 23 -7.00 -8.90 -5.12
CA PHE A 23 -5.57 -8.64 -5.25
C PHE A 23 -5.07 -8.97 -6.65
N ARG A 24 -4.36 -8.02 -7.24
CA ARG A 24 -3.51 -8.24 -8.39
C ARG A 24 -2.08 -8.41 -7.87
N LYS A 25 -1.51 -9.60 -8.01
CA LYS A 25 -0.21 -9.94 -7.41
C LYS A 25 0.69 -10.77 -8.33
N SER A 26 1.99 -10.76 -8.05
CA SER A 26 2.94 -11.73 -8.62
C SER A 26 2.54 -13.16 -8.23
N GLU A 27 2.82 -14.13 -9.09
CA GLU A 27 2.38 -15.53 -8.90
C GLU A 27 2.94 -16.16 -7.63
N GLN A 28 4.17 -15.82 -7.26
CA GLN A 28 4.89 -16.36 -6.10
C GLN A 28 4.37 -15.80 -4.77
N VAL A 29 3.60 -14.72 -4.79
CA VAL A 29 3.05 -14.12 -3.58
C VAL A 29 1.87 -14.97 -3.09
N LEU A 30 1.96 -15.44 -1.85
CA LEU A 30 0.89 -16.17 -1.17
C LEU A 30 0.11 -15.20 -0.28
N LEU A 31 -1.22 -15.25 -0.34
CA LEU A 31 -2.08 -14.46 0.53
C LEU A 31 -2.80 -15.38 1.52
N SER A 32 -2.67 -15.08 2.80
CA SER A 32 -3.52 -15.66 3.85
C SER A 32 -4.42 -14.58 4.37
N ILE A 33 -5.73 -14.72 4.14
CA ILE A 33 -6.71 -13.69 4.44
C ILE A 33 -7.54 -14.12 5.65
N ASP A 34 -7.57 -13.27 6.67
CA ASP A 34 -8.56 -13.32 7.74
C ASP A 34 -9.62 -12.22 7.53
N ASN A 35 -10.56 -12.09 8.47
CA ASN A 35 -11.69 -11.17 8.34
C ASN A 35 -11.27 -9.72 8.00
N TYR A 36 -10.13 -9.23 8.50
CA TYR A 36 -9.73 -7.82 8.36
C TYR A 36 -8.24 -7.60 8.07
N LYS A 37 -7.44 -8.67 8.02
CA LYS A 37 -6.02 -8.64 7.65
C LYS A 37 -5.75 -9.59 6.49
N CYS A 38 -4.80 -9.20 5.66
CA CYS A 38 -4.21 -10.07 4.66
C CYS A 38 -2.73 -10.17 5.00
N ARG A 39 -2.27 -11.37 5.32
CA ARG A 39 -0.85 -11.68 5.42
C ARG A 39 -0.34 -11.97 4.02
N VAL A 40 0.75 -11.29 3.66
CA VAL A 40 1.47 -11.47 2.40
C VAL A 40 2.73 -12.27 2.72
N SER A 41 2.79 -13.52 2.24
CA SER A 41 3.97 -14.35 2.39
C SER A 41 4.63 -14.59 1.03
N LEU A 42 5.90 -14.25 0.94
CA LEU A 42 6.76 -14.59 -0.19
C LEU A 42 7.72 -15.70 0.28
N PRO A 43 7.62 -16.92 -0.26
CA PRO A 43 8.56 -17.98 0.06
C PRO A 43 9.97 -17.63 -0.43
N LYS A 44 10.94 -18.49 -0.12
CA LYS A 44 12.28 -18.35 -0.69
C LYS A 44 12.20 -18.39 -2.23
N THR A 45 12.62 -17.33 -2.91
CA THR A 45 12.64 -17.23 -4.38
C THR A 45 14.06 -16.92 -4.87
N GLU A 46 14.27 -16.89 -6.19
CA GLU A 46 15.44 -16.20 -6.74
C GLU A 46 15.31 -14.68 -6.54
N ASN A 47 16.40 -13.93 -6.74
CA ASN A 47 16.35 -12.46 -6.71
C ASN A 47 15.25 -11.96 -7.64
N SER A 48 14.24 -11.28 -7.09
CA SER A 48 13.05 -10.95 -7.85
C SER A 48 12.29 -9.76 -7.26
N ILE A 49 11.51 -9.15 -8.13
CA ILE A 49 10.60 -8.05 -7.82
C ILE A 49 9.20 -8.63 -7.77
N HIS A 50 8.50 -8.41 -6.65
CA HIS A 50 7.13 -8.88 -6.44
C HIS A 50 6.20 -7.71 -6.22
N TYR A 51 5.02 -7.82 -6.80
CA TYR A 51 4.02 -6.76 -6.79
C TYR A 51 2.74 -7.27 -6.14
N ILE A 52 2.12 -6.43 -5.32
CA ILE A 52 0.80 -6.66 -4.74
C ILE A 52 0.00 -5.37 -4.86
N GLN A 53 -1.20 -5.43 -5.41
CA GLN A 53 -2.13 -4.31 -5.43
C GLN A 53 -3.51 -4.77 -4.98
N PHE A 54 -4.08 -4.05 -4.01
CA PHE A 54 -5.44 -4.26 -3.58
C PHE A 54 -6.39 -3.44 -4.46
N CYS A 55 -7.22 -4.13 -5.24
CA CYS A 55 -8.10 -3.57 -6.27
C CYS A 55 -9.39 -2.95 -5.72
N LYS A 56 -9.42 -2.57 -4.44
CA LYS A 56 -10.43 -1.65 -3.88
C LYS A 56 -9.75 -0.31 -3.60
N PRO A 57 -10.25 0.80 -4.16
CA PRO A 57 -9.60 2.09 -3.98
C PRO A 57 -9.78 2.59 -2.55
N LEU A 58 -8.82 3.38 -2.09
CA LEU A 58 -9.00 4.20 -0.90
C LEU A 58 -10.06 5.26 -1.18
N THR A 59 -10.92 5.51 -0.20
CA THR A 59 -11.98 6.53 -0.25
C THR A 59 -11.92 7.43 0.98
N SER A 60 -12.75 8.47 1.04
CA SER A 60 -12.87 9.32 2.23
C SER A 60 -13.23 8.53 3.49
N GLU A 61 -14.02 7.46 3.35
CA GLU A 61 -14.44 6.54 4.42
C GLU A 61 -13.37 5.48 4.72
N ARG A 62 -12.64 5.03 3.69
CA ARG A 62 -11.57 4.03 3.76
C ARG A 62 -10.25 4.64 3.36
N ARG A 63 -9.82 5.62 4.15
CA ARG A 63 -8.75 6.54 3.74
C ARG A 63 -7.34 6.05 4.03
N PHE A 64 -7.16 4.91 4.68
CA PHE A 64 -5.83 4.46 5.07
C PHE A 64 -5.66 2.95 4.98
N PHE A 65 -4.41 2.53 4.81
CA PHE A 65 -3.96 1.17 5.03
C PHE A 65 -2.58 1.20 5.68
N PHE A 66 -2.20 0.08 6.28
CA PHE A 66 -0.87 -0.11 6.84
C PHE A 66 -0.34 -1.49 6.48
N VAL A 67 0.98 -1.60 6.48
CA VAL A 67 1.72 -2.83 6.22
C VAL A 67 2.66 -3.05 7.40
N GLU A 68 2.55 -4.21 8.04
CA GLU A 68 3.47 -4.60 9.11
C GLU A 68 4.64 -5.35 8.49
N LEU A 69 5.87 -5.04 8.89
CA LEU A 69 7.05 -5.72 8.36
C LEU A 69 7.38 -6.91 9.27
N GLU A 70 6.55 -7.96 9.27
CA GLU A 70 6.68 -9.10 10.19
C GLU A 70 8.02 -9.83 10.03
N ASN A 71 8.44 -10.08 8.79
CA ASN A 71 9.68 -10.77 8.47
C ASN A 71 10.29 -10.21 7.19
N ILE A 72 11.29 -9.33 7.33
CA ILE A 72 12.09 -8.83 6.21
C ILE A 72 13.57 -8.88 6.59
N THR A 73 14.45 -9.13 5.61
CA THR A 73 15.90 -9.06 5.81
C THR A 73 16.44 -7.68 5.46
N LYS A 74 17.68 -7.37 5.86
CA LYS A 74 18.33 -6.08 5.60
C LYS A 74 18.48 -5.72 4.11
N ASN A 75 18.38 -6.72 3.24
CA ASN A 75 18.49 -6.57 1.78
C ASN A 75 17.13 -6.53 1.09
N CYS A 76 16.04 -6.77 1.81
CA CYS A 76 14.68 -6.66 1.29
C CYS A 76 14.23 -5.20 1.36
N GLN A 77 13.72 -4.68 0.25
CA GLN A 77 13.12 -3.35 0.15
C GLN A 77 11.63 -3.51 -0.08
N VAL A 78 10.84 -2.84 0.74
CA VAL A 78 9.39 -2.79 0.61
C VAL A 78 9.01 -1.35 0.30
N THR A 79 8.36 -1.14 -0.83
CA THR A 79 7.80 0.17 -1.18
C THR A 79 6.29 0.10 -1.11
N VAL A 80 5.68 0.92 -0.23
CA VAL A 80 4.21 1.01 -0.10
C VAL A 80 3.72 2.33 -0.69
N GLY A 81 2.55 2.34 -1.28
CA GLY A 81 2.03 3.55 -1.88
C GLY A 81 0.69 3.39 -2.58
N ILE A 82 0.40 4.33 -3.47
CA ILE A 82 -0.84 4.37 -4.24
C ILE A 82 -0.50 4.41 -5.73
N ALA A 83 -1.16 3.56 -6.50
CA ALA A 83 -1.06 3.51 -7.95
C ALA A 83 -2.42 3.20 -8.60
N SER A 84 -2.56 3.54 -9.88
CA SER A 84 -3.76 3.22 -10.67
C SER A 84 -3.82 1.74 -11.07
N ALA A 85 -4.98 1.26 -11.56
CA ALA A 85 -5.12 -0.11 -12.03
C ALA A 85 -4.21 -0.44 -13.24
N LYS A 86 -3.83 0.58 -14.02
CA LYS A 86 -2.97 0.45 -15.22
C LYS A 86 -1.48 0.33 -14.88
N HIS A 87 -1.12 0.39 -13.60
CA HIS A 87 0.26 0.29 -13.13
C HIS A 87 0.89 -1.07 -13.48
N LYS A 88 2.16 -1.09 -13.87
CA LYS A 88 2.85 -2.33 -14.29
C LYS A 88 3.40 -3.13 -13.11
N PHE A 89 3.52 -4.45 -13.26
CA PHE A 89 3.91 -5.40 -12.21
C PHE A 89 5.35 -5.27 -11.67
N ASN A 90 6.13 -4.27 -12.09
CA ASN A 90 7.55 -4.14 -11.76
C ASN A 90 7.99 -2.70 -11.45
N GLU A 91 7.04 -1.78 -11.31
CA GLU A 91 7.33 -0.38 -11.01
C GLU A 91 6.96 -0.09 -9.55
N ALA A 92 7.86 0.49 -8.78
CA ALA A 92 7.54 0.90 -7.42
C ALA A 92 6.57 2.09 -7.42
N PRO A 93 5.57 2.14 -6.53
CA PRO A 93 4.72 3.32 -6.45
C PRO A 93 5.56 4.55 -6.09
N GLY A 94 5.32 5.66 -6.79
CA GLY A 94 6.10 6.90 -6.71
C GLY A 94 7.18 7.03 -7.78
N THR A 95 7.66 5.94 -8.39
CA THR A 95 8.71 6.00 -9.44
C THR A 95 8.16 6.19 -10.85
N ILE A 96 6.83 6.26 -11.00
CA ILE A 96 6.15 6.60 -12.24
C ILE A 96 5.17 7.75 -12.06
N GLN A 97 4.68 8.30 -13.18
CA GLN A 97 3.69 9.38 -13.19
C GLN A 97 2.40 8.96 -12.47
N ASN A 98 1.78 9.90 -11.76
CA ASN A 98 0.51 9.77 -11.03
C ASN A 98 0.52 8.70 -9.95
N THR A 99 1.68 8.42 -9.36
CA THR A 99 1.83 7.51 -8.22
C THR A 99 2.65 8.17 -7.13
N VAL A 100 2.49 7.68 -5.90
CA VAL A 100 3.28 8.10 -4.74
C VAL A 100 3.66 6.88 -3.91
N GLY A 101 4.82 6.88 -3.27
CA GLY A 101 5.23 5.76 -2.43
C GLY A 101 6.35 6.07 -1.45
N TYR A 102 6.53 5.16 -0.51
CA TYR A 102 7.48 5.21 0.58
C TYR A 102 8.29 3.91 0.62
N ASN A 103 9.61 4.02 0.50
CA ASN A 103 10.52 2.88 0.45
C ASN A 103 11.17 2.63 1.83
N SER A 104 11.05 1.40 2.33
CA SER A 104 11.53 0.97 3.65
C SER A 104 13.06 1.03 3.77
N TYR A 105 13.78 0.73 2.70
CA TYR A 105 15.23 0.56 2.72
C TYR A 105 15.99 1.89 2.78
N ASN A 106 15.54 2.89 2.02
CA ASN A 106 16.20 4.20 1.94
C ASN A 106 15.45 5.31 2.70
N GLY A 107 14.23 5.04 3.18
CA GLY A 107 13.41 5.99 3.92
C GLY A 107 12.82 7.11 3.06
N LYS A 108 12.91 7.04 1.73
CA LYS A 108 12.51 8.13 0.84
C LYS A 108 11.04 8.02 0.45
N LEU A 109 10.44 9.19 0.29
CA LEU A 109 9.07 9.38 -0.18
C LEU A 109 9.11 9.90 -1.62
N TYR A 110 8.62 9.11 -2.56
CA TYR A 110 8.63 9.35 -4.00
C TYR A 110 7.26 9.81 -4.50
N ALA A 111 7.25 10.68 -5.50
CA ALA A 111 6.05 11.08 -6.23
C ALA A 111 6.42 11.44 -7.67
N ASN A 112 5.63 10.96 -8.64
CA ASN A 112 5.80 11.35 -10.05
C ASN A 112 7.23 11.20 -10.59
N ARG A 113 7.87 10.04 -10.38
CA ARG A 113 9.27 9.73 -10.77
C ARG A 113 10.34 10.47 -9.97
N LYS A 114 9.96 11.34 -9.02
CA LYS A 114 10.90 12.18 -8.30
C LYS A 114 10.97 11.86 -6.82
N ASP A 115 12.18 11.92 -6.31
CA ASP A 115 12.51 12.15 -4.91
C ASP A 115 12.40 13.66 -4.66
N THR A 116 11.20 14.17 -4.41
CA THR A 116 10.93 15.62 -4.22
C THR A 116 10.71 16.01 -2.76
N GLY A 117 11.32 15.26 -1.83
CA GLY A 117 11.08 15.45 -0.40
C GLY A 117 11.98 16.44 0.31
N ASN A 118 11.38 17.42 0.97
CA ASN A 118 12.08 18.29 1.93
C ASN A 118 12.42 17.58 3.26
N MET A 119 11.83 16.41 3.53
CA MET A 119 12.12 15.57 4.68
C MET A 119 12.58 14.19 4.20
N ARG A 120 13.75 13.74 4.66
CA ARG A 120 14.14 12.33 4.60
C ARG A 120 13.25 11.59 5.59
N GLY A 121 12.43 10.66 5.12
CA GLY A 121 11.78 9.73 6.03
C GLY A 121 12.83 8.82 6.68
N HIS A 122 12.37 7.96 7.59
CA HIS A 122 13.22 7.01 8.28
C HIS A 122 13.23 5.67 7.52
N LYS A 123 14.31 4.89 7.62
CA LYS A 123 14.27 3.50 7.18
C LYS A 123 13.28 2.71 8.04
N CYS A 124 12.63 1.71 7.47
CA CYS A 124 11.83 0.73 8.21
C CYS A 124 12.55 -0.63 8.22
N CYS A 125 12.41 -1.36 9.31
CA CYS A 125 12.96 -2.69 9.51
C CYS A 125 11.89 -3.64 10.05
N LYS A 126 12.28 -4.91 10.24
CA LYS A 126 11.42 -5.93 10.85
C LYS A 126 10.77 -5.41 12.14
N GLY A 127 9.45 -5.54 12.24
CA GLY A 127 8.62 -5.08 13.36
C GLY A 127 8.07 -3.65 13.21
N ASP A 128 8.52 -2.88 12.21
CA ASP A 128 7.91 -1.58 11.92
C ASP A 128 6.58 -1.72 11.16
N THR A 129 5.71 -0.74 11.34
CA THR A 129 4.50 -0.54 10.52
C THR A 129 4.70 0.63 9.57
N MET A 130 4.45 0.44 8.28
CA MET A 130 4.41 1.49 7.25
C MET A 130 2.95 1.86 6.95
N GLY A 131 2.55 3.10 7.21
CA GLY A 131 1.19 3.57 7.00
C GLY A 131 1.06 4.53 5.82
N VAL A 132 -0.05 4.44 5.09
CA VAL A 132 -0.43 5.33 3.99
C VAL A 132 -1.86 5.80 4.23
N GLN A 133 -2.08 7.11 4.22
CA GLN A 133 -3.39 7.72 4.37
C GLN A 133 -3.62 8.78 3.29
N ILE A 134 -4.81 8.80 2.70
CA ILE A 134 -5.26 9.88 1.81
C ILE A 134 -6.06 10.93 2.58
N GLU A 135 -5.95 12.17 2.14
CA GLU A 135 -6.86 13.26 2.46
C GLU A 135 -7.25 13.93 1.14
N ALA A 136 -8.53 13.80 0.77
CA ALA A 136 -9.06 14.35 -0.47
C ALA A 136 -9.58 15.78 -0.24
N PHE A 137 -9.10 16.71 -1.07
CA PHE A 137 -9.50 18.12 -1.08
C PHE A 137 -10.26 18.41 -2.38
N GLY A 138 -11.59 18.42 -2.30
CA GLY A 138 -12.44 18.60 -3.47
C GLY A 138 -12.39 17.40 -4.43
N LYS A 139 -12.55 17.65 -5.73
CA LYS A 139 -12.68 16.59 -6.74
C LYS A 139 -11.37 16.14 -7.40
N GLU A 140 -10.31 16.93 -7.29
CA GLU A 140 -9.10 16.75 -8.12
C GLU A 140 -7.79 16.78 -7.34
N MET A 141 -7.82 17.17 -6.06
CA MET A 141 -6.62 17.28 -5.26
C MET A 141 -6.69 16.31 -4.10
N SER A 142 -5.63 15.53 -3.93
CA SER A 142 -5.46 14.69 -2.75
C SER A 142 -4.03 14.76 -2.24
N VAL A 143 -3.89 14.70 -0.92
CA VAL A 143 -2.60 14.57 -0.25
C VAL A 143 -2.51 13.19 0.36
N VAL A 144 -1.32 12.60 0.30
CA VAL A 144 -1.01 11.32 0.91
C VAL A 144 -0.06 11.56 2.07
N LEU A 145 -0.46 11.16 3.26
CA LEU A 145 0.37 11.13 4.45
C LEU A 145 0.99 9.74 4.61
N PHE A 146 2.31 9.72 4.77
CA PHE A 146 3.04 8.51 5.14
C PHE A 146 3.39 8.52 6.63
N SER A 147 3.35 7.36 7.27
CA SER A 147 3.71 7.18 8.67
C SER A 147 4.57 5.94 8.90
N ARG A 148 5.33 5.95 9.98
CA ARG A 148 6.02 4.78 10.53
C ARG A 148 5.60 4.61 11.97
N ASN A 149 5.17 3.41 12.36
CA ASN A 149 4.70 3.12 13.73
C ASN A 149 3.67 4.15 14.20
N PHE A 150 2.73 4.49 13.31
CA PHE A 150 1.68 5.49 13.51
C PHE A 150 2.17 6.93 13.75
N GLN A 151 3.47 7.20 13.60
CA GLN A 151 4.04 8.54 13.64
C GLN A 151 4.17 9.12 12.22
N PRO A 152 3.66 10.34 11.96
CA PRO A 152 3.80 11.01 10.66
C PRO A 152 5.26 11.16 10.21
N LEU A 153 5.54 10.81 8.95
CA LEU A 153 6.85 11.03 8.32
C LEU A 153 6.84 12.20 7.34
N GLY A 154 5.77 12.35 6.58
CA GLY A 154 5.66 13.40 5.58
C GLY A 154 4.52 13.17 4.60
N THR A 155 4.27 14.19 3.79
CA THR A 155 3.15 14.21 2.84
C THR A 155 3.61 14.31 1.39
N ARG A 156 2.80 13.81 0.45
CA ARG A 156 2.96 13.99 -1.00
C ARG A 156 1.63 14.31 -1.65
N TYR A 157 1.65 15.19 -2.65
CA TYR A 157 0.51 15.38 -3.53
C TYR A 157 0.34 14.15 -4.42
N LEU A 158 -0.89 13.64 -4.48
CA LEU A 158 -1.29 12.63 -5.44
C LEU A 158 -1.94 13.33 -6.63
N THR A 159 -1.24 13.33 -7.76
CA THR A 159 -1.69 13.97 -9.01
C THR A 159 -2.58 13.05 -9.86
N LEU A 160 -2.96 11.90 -9.32
CA LEU A 160 -3.97 11.04 -9.91
C LEU A 160 -5.33 11.68 -9.58
N ASN A 161 -6.02 12.23 -10.57
CA ASN A 161 -7.25 12.98 -10.31
C ASN A 161 -8.47 12.06 -10.09
N ASP A 162 -8.44 10.84 -10.62
CA ASP A 162 -9.52 9.88 -10.46
C ASP A 162 -9.37 9.11 -9.14
N HIS A 163 -10.13 9.51 -8.12
CA HIS A 163 -10.11 8.88 -6.80
C HIS A 163 -10.51 7.40 -6.84
N SER A 164 -11.27 6.95 -7.86
CA SER A 164 -11.60 5.54 -8.04
C SER A 164 -10.39 4.66 -8.38
N GLN A 165 -9.25 5.28 -8.68
CA GLN A 165 -7.99 4.63 -9.03
C GLN A 165 -6.97 4.62 -7.89
N TYR A 166 -7.37 4.97 -6.66
CA TYR A 166 -6.44 5.07 -5.52
C TYR A 166 -6.16 3.71 -4.89
N PHE A 167 -5.53 2.80 -5.65
CA PHE A 167 -5.32 1.42 -5.19
C PHE A 167 -4.07 1.29 -4.31
N PRO A 168 -4.21 0.75 -3.08
CA PRO A 168 -3.07 0.36 -2.25
C PRO A 168 -2.14 -0.58 -3.02
N THR A 169 -0.86 -0.22 -3.05
CA THR A 169 0.14 -0.91 -3.86
C THR A 169 1.42 -1.13 -3.05
N ILE A 170 1.95 -2.34 -3.13
CA ILE A 170 3.19 -2.78 -2.46
C ILE A 170 4.11 -3.38 -3.53
N LEU A 171 5.37 -2.96 -3.52
CA LEU A 171 6.45 -3.61 -4.25
C LEU A 171 7.47 -4.17 -3.26
N ILE A 172 7.86 -5.43 -3.45
CA ILE A 172 8.91 -6.10 -2.69
C ILE A 172 10.08 -6.35 -3.65
N GLU A 173 11.23 -5.75 -3.36
CA GLU A 173 12.50 -6.04 -4.03
C GLU A 173 13.37 -6.83 -3.07
N ASN A 174 13.66 -8.08 -3.39
CA ASN A 174 14.27 -8.99 -2.44
C ASN A 174 15.34 -9.88 -3.08
N ASN A 175 16.33 -10.26 -2.28
CA ASN A 175 17.43 -11.13 -2.67
C ASN A 175 17.15 -12.62 -2.41
N GLY A 176 15.87 -13.00 -2.47
CA GLY A 176 15.42 -14.38 -2.37
C GLY A 176 15.13 -14.90 -0.96
N ASP A 177 15.36 -14.11 0.09
CA ASP A 177 14.97 -14.51 1.46
C ASP A 177 13.44 -14.56 1.61
N PRO A 178 12.85 -15.42 2.45
CA PRO A 178 11.42 -15.34 2.73
C PRO A 178 11.01 -13.97 3.29
N VAL A 179 9.85 -13.47 2.87
CA VAL A 179 9.29 -12.20 3.34
C VAL A 179 7.87 -12.42 3.85
N ASP A 180 7.55 -11.86 5.01
CA ASP A 180 6.17 -11.82 5.54
C ASP A 180 5.81 -10.37 5.89
N LEU A 181 4.63 -9.94 5.39
CA LEU A 181 4.01 -8.65 5.64
C LEU A 181 2.56 -8.80 6.14
#